data_AF-A0A016WLG5-F1
#
_entry.id   AF-A0A016WLG5-F1
#
_cell.length_a   1.000
_cell.length_b   1.000
_cell.length_c   1.000
_cell.angle_alpha   90.00
_cell.angle_beta   90.00
_cell.angle_gamma   90.00
#
_symmetry.space_group_name_H-M   'P 1'
#
loop_
_entity.id
_entity.type
_entity.pdbx_description
1 polymer ?
#
loop_
_entity_poly.entity_id
_entity_poly.type
_entity_poly.pdbx_seq_one_letter_code
_entity_poly.pdbx_strand_id
1 'polypeptide(L)'
;MIEPISQVSIIMSDRSLTSPDLRQAMDELDNVCLDAADQQTVLLQRILSQLTTLNFRMERLESDSRALTSNTDLLVERSAPKSNCVFCSVEDNRDNHFSGRCSRFSDPVARTAQAMVLRLCLKCLKPEHGAEDCRMRCGGCGRDHNQLLCSSKPRPQAAAKRPRT
;
A
#
# COMPACT_ATOMS: atom_id res chain seq x y z
N MET A 1 110.60 -4.38 -53.69
CA MET A 1 109.73 -5.04 -54.67
C MET A 1 108.44 -5.43 -53.98
N ILE A 2 107.33 -4.90 -54.51
CA ILE A 2 105.92 -5.31 -54.38
C ILE A 2 105.14 -4.82 -53.13
N GLU A 3 103.96 -4.28 -53.44
CA GLU A 3 103.06 -3.33 -52.78
C GLU A 3 101.98 -3.95 -51.84
N PRO A 4 101.15 -3.13 -51.14
CA PRO A 4 100.34 -3.50 -49.97
C PRO A 4 98.90 -3.91 -50.31
N ILE A 5 98.17 -4.52 -49.35
CA ILE A 5 96.72 -4.80 -49.48
C ILE A 5 95.94 -4.19 -48.30
N SER A 6 95.29 -3.08 -48.64
CA SER A 6 93.92 -2.60 -48.33
C SER A 6 93.22 -2.83 -46.99
N GLN A 7 92.67 -1.70 -46.51
CA GLN A 7 91.61 -1.52 -45.51
C GLN A 7 90.32 -2.27 -45.86
N VAL A 8 89.58 -2.73 -44.84
CA VAL A 8 88.09 -2.73 -44.82
C VAL A 8 87.60 -2.41 -43.41
N SER A 9 86.72 -1.42 -43.32
CA SER A 9 86.09 -0.83 -42.14
C SER A 9 84.79 -1.56 -41.72
N ILE A 10 84.57 -1.61 -40.40
CA ILE A 10 83.33 -1.41 -39.61
C ILE A 10 82.01 -1.92 -40.20
N ILE A 11 81.32 -2.85 -39.50
CA ILE A 11 79.86 -2.73 -39.18
C ILE A 11 79.58 -3.37 -37.81
N MET A 12 79.19 -2.54 -36.82
CA MET A 12 78.50 -2.96 -35.60
C MET A 12 77.14 -3.57 -35.97
N SER A 13 76.89 -4.83 -35.60
CA SER A 13 75.57 -5.44 -35.74
C SER A 13 74.86 -5.46 -34.39
N ASP A 14 74.30 -4.30 -34.01
CA ASP A 14 73.17 -4.25 -33.07
C ASP A 14 71.99 -4.94 -33.74
N ARG A 15 71.76 -6.22 -33.40
CA ARG A 15 70.54 -6.95 -33.76
C ARG A 15 69.37 -6.45 -32.92
N SER A 16 68.88 -5.25 -33.19
CA SER A 16 67.49 -4.89 -32.90
C SER A 16 66.60 -5.61 -33.90
N LEU A 17 66.29 -6.89 -33.63
CA LEU A 17 65.26 -7.64 -34.34
C LEU A 17 63.88 -7.25 -33.80
N THR A 18 63.45 -6.02 -34.06
CA THR A 18 62.02 -5.75 -34.16
C THR A 18 61.66 -5.91 -35.62
N SER A 19 61.41 -7.16 -36.05
CA SER A 19 60.84 -7.40 -37.37
C SER A 19 59.55 -6.57 -37.48
N PRO A 20 59.34 -5.82 -38.57
CA PRO A 20 58.10 -5.09 -38.80
C PRO A 20 56.87 -6.00 -38.65
N ASP A 21 56.99 -7.27 -39.02
CA ASP A 21 55.93 -8.27 -38.88
C ASP A 21 55.61 -8.58 -37.41
N LEU A 22 56.63 -8.60 -36.53
CA LEU A 22 56.43 -8.86 -35.09
C LEU A 22 55.78 -7.66 -34.41
N ARG A 23 56.16 -6.44 -34.79
CA ARG A 23 55.51 -5.21 -34.30
C ARG A 23 54.06 -5.14 -34.76
N GLN A 24 53.80 -5.46 -36.02
CA GLN A 24 52.44 -5.48 -36.55
C GLN A 24 51.56 -6.55 -35.87
N ALA A 25 52.09 -7.74 -35.61
CA ALA A 25 51.36 -8.77 -34.85
C ALA A 25 51.06 -8.35 -33.40
N MET A 26 51.96 -7.60 -32.76
CA MET A 26 51.72 -7.02 -31.43
C MET A 26 50.64 -5.92 -31.47
N ASP A 27 50.70 -5.02 -32.45
CA ASP A 27 49.69 -3.97 -32.62
C ASP A 27 48.30 -4.57 -32.96
N GLU A 28 48.23 -5.64 -33.75
CA GLU A 28 46.98 -6.37 -34.04
C GLU A 28 46.39 -7.01 -32.78
N LEU A 29 47.22 -7.59 -31.91
CA LEU A 29 46.78 -8.16 -30.64
C LEU A 29 46.30 -7.09 -29.65
N ASP A 30 46.98 -5.95 -29.57
CA ASP A 30 46.58 -4.84 -28.71
C ASP A 30 45.26 -4.21 -29.19
N ASN A 31 45.06 -4.04 -30.50
CA ASN A 31 43.79 -3.55 -31.05
C ASN A 31 42.62 -4.51 -30.79
N VAL A 32 42.82 -5.83 -30.95
CA VAL A 32 41.80 -6.84 -30.61
C VAL A 32 41.48 -6.85 -29.11
N CYS A 33 42.48 -6.64 -28.25
CA CYS A 33 42.26 -6.53 -26.80
C CYS A 33 41.46 -5.28 -26.41
N LEU A 34 41.72 -4.14 -27.07
CA LEU A 34 40.98 -2.89 -26.86
C LEU A 34 39.51 -3.03 -27.29
N ASP A 35 39.26 -3.62 -28.46
CA ASP A 35 37.90 -3.84 -28.98
C ASP A 35 37.08 -4.79 -28.08
N ALA A 36 37.71 -5.85 -27.55
CA ALA A 36 37.06 -6.77 -26.62
C ALA A 36 36.72 -6.13 -25.27
N ALA A 37 37.60 -5.27 -24.74
CA ALA A 37 37.38 -4.53 -23.51
C ALA A 37 36.26 -3.48 -23.66
N ASP A 38 36.19 -2.80 -24.80
CA ASP A 38 35.12 -1.85 -25.11
C ASP A 38 33.76 -2.56 -25.23
N GLN A 39 33.74 -3.70 -25.91
CA GLN A 39 32.53 -4.51 -26.05
C GLN A 39 32.04 -5.06 -24.70
N GLN A 40 32.96 -5.49 -23.83
CA GLN A 40 32.66 -5.91 -22.46
C GLN A 40 32.11 -4.75 -21.61
N THR A 41 32.65 -3.54 -21.78
CA THR A 41 32.19 -2.33 -21.09
C THR A 41 30.77 -1.95 -21.49
N VAL A 42 30.45 -2.00 -22.79
CA VAL A 42 29.09 -1.73 -23.30
C VAL A 42 28.08 -2.73 -22.74
N LEU A 43 28.43 -4.02 -22.70
CA LEU A 43 27.58 -5.06 -22.12
C LEU A 43 27.34 -4.84 -20.62
N LEU A 44 28.39 -4.51 -19.86
CA LEU A 44 28.27 -4.19 -18.44
C LEU A 44 27.38 -2.98 -18.19
N GLN A 45 27.55 -1.90 -18.96
CA GLN A 45 26.73 -0.70 -18.84
C GLN A 45 25.26 -1.00 -19.17
N ARG A 46 25.00 -1.84 -20.16
CA ARG A 46 23.65 -2.33 -20.47
C ARG A 46 23.06 -3.15 -19.32
N ILE A 47 23.81 -4.07 -18.73
CA ILE A 47 23.35 -4.86 -17.58
C ILE A 47 23.05 -3.95 -16.40
N LEU A 48 23.92 -2.99 -16.09
CA LEU A 48 23.71 -2.05 -14.99
C LEU A 48 22.44 -1.21 -15.18
N SER A 49 22.22 -0.67 -16.38
CA SER A 49 20.99 0.07 -16.69
C SER A 49 19.71 -0.79 -16.61
N GLN A 50 19.81 -2.08 -16.94
CA GLN A 50 18.70 -3.02 -16.77
C GLN A 50 18.44 -3.28 -15.29
N LEU A 51 19.48 -3.48 -14.49
CA LEU A 51 19.34 -3.70 -13.04
C LEU A 51 18.76 -2.48 -12.32
N THR A 52 19.17 -1.26 -12.66
CA THR A 52 18.58 -0.05 -12.08
C THR A 52 17.10 0.08 -12.43
N THR A 53 16.73 -0.23 -13.69
CA THR A 53 15.33 -0.25 -14.12
C THR A 53 14.52 -1.30 -13.36
N LEU A 54 15.08 -2.50 -13.16
CA LEU A 54 14.41 -3.57 -12.42
C LEU A 54 14.22 -3.21 -10.94
N ASN A 55 15.24 -2.63 -10.31
CA ASN A 55 15.14 -2.18 -8.91
C ASN A 55 14.04 -1.14 -8.73
N PHE A 56 13.98 -0.12 -9.59
CA PHE A 56 12.91 0.89 -9.53
C PHE A 56 11.52 0.26 -9.69
N ARG A 57 11.39 -0.70 -10.62
CA ARG A 57 10.12 -1.42 -10.81
C ARG A 57 9.75 -2.26 -9.60
N MET A 58 10.73 -2.88 -8.94
CA MET A 58 10.54 -3.68 -7.74
C MET A 58 10.08 -2.80 -6.57
N GLU A 59 10.75 -1.69 -6.30
CA GLU A 59 10.37 -0.73 -5.26
C GLU A 59 8.94 -0.21 -5.46
N ARG A 60 8.58 0.10 -6.73
CA ARG A 60 7.21 0.52 -7.07
C ARG A 60 6.21 -0.60 -6.82
N LEU A 61 6.50 -1.83 -7.24
CA LEU A 61 5.62 -2.99 -7.01
C LEU A 61 5.42 -3.25 -5.52
N GLU A 62 6.47 -3.15 -4.71
CA GLU A 62 6.37 -3.31 -3.26
C GLU A 62 5.49 -2.21 -2.64
N SER A 63 5.65 -0.97 -3.10
CA SER A 63 4.81 0.15 -2.66
C SER A 63 3.34 -0.07 -3.01
N ASP A 64 3.06 -0.47 -4.26
CA ASP A 64 1.71 -0.75 -4.74
C ASP A 64 1.10 -1.93 -3.98
N SER A 65 1.88 -2.99 -3.69
CA SER A 65 1.44 -4.14 -2.90
C SER A 65 1.07 -3.76 -1.47
N ARG A 66 1.86 -2.90 -0.82
CA ARG A 66 1.54 -2.39 0.52
C ARG A 66 0.25 -1.57 0.51
N ALA A 67 0.08 -0.70 -0.50
CA ALA A 67 -1.13 0.09 -0.64
C ALA A 67 -2.37 -0.78 -0.89
N LEU A 68 -2.25 -1.80 -1.76
CA LEU A 68 -3.33 -2.74 -2.03
C LEU A 68 -3.72 -3.52 -0.77
N THR A 69 -2.75 -4.01 -0.02
CA THR A 69 -3.00 -4.75 1.23
C THR A 69 -3.76 -3.89 2.25
N SER A 70 -3.32 -2.64 2.45
CA SER A 70 -4.01 -1.68 3.33
C SER A 70 -5.45 -1.41 2.86
N ASN A 71 -5.65 -1.22 1.56
CA ASN A 71 -6.98 -1.02 0.99
C ASN A 71 -7.88 -2.25 1.18
N THR A 72 -7.33 -3.45 1.02
CA THR A 72 -8.10 -4.69 1.24
C THR A 72 -8.49 -4.85 2.71
N ASP A 73 -7.62 -4.49 3.66
CA ASP A 73 -7.93 -4.55 5.09
C ASP A 73 -9.11 -3.62 5.43
N LEU A 74 -9.10 -2.40 4.89
CA LEU A 74 -10.21 -1.45 5.06
C LEU A 74 -11.52 -1.96 4.46
N LEU A 75 -11.47 -2.64 3.31
CA LEU A 75 -12.67 -3.22 2.69
C LEU A 75 -13.22 -4.39 3.52
N VAL A 76 -12.35 -5.24 4.07
CA VAL A 76 -12.75 -6.33 4.98
C VAL A 76 -13.42 -5.76 6.22
N GLU A 77 -12.85 -4.74 6.86
CA GLU A 77 -13.45 -4.11 8.05
C GLU A 77 -14.83 -3.50 7.75
N ARG A 78 -14.97 -2.82 6.60
CA ARG A 78 -16.22 -2.16 6.21
C ARG A 78 -17.32 -3.13 5.80
N SER A 79 -16.94 -4.28 5.23
CA SER A 79 -17.86 -5.33 4.78
C SER A 79 -18.22 -6.34 5.87
N ALA A 80 -17.59 -6.24 7.05
CA ALA A 80 -17.95 -7.06 8.20
C ALA A 80 -19.47 -6.95 8.48
N PRO A 81 -20.16 -8.10 8.62
CA PRO A 81 -21.61 -8.11 8.80
C PRO A 81 -21.99 -7.37 10.08
N LYS A 82 -23.00 -6.51 9.97
CA LYS A 82 -23.54 -5.71 11.08
C LYS A 82 -25.02 -6.03 11.24
N SER A 83 -25.44 -6.20 12.48
CA SER A 83 -26.86 -6.38 12.80
C SER A 83 -27.63 -5.07 12.54
N ASN A 84 -28.79 -5.17 11.89
CA ASN A 84 -29.72 -4.04 11.73
C ASN A 84 -30.40 -3.62 13.05
N CYS A 85 -30.32 -4.46 14.07
CA CYS A 85 -30.76 -4.18 15.42
C CYS A 85 -29.55 -3.91 16.30
N VAL A 86 -29.45 -2.70 16.84
CA VAL A 86 -28.32 -2.27 17.68
C VAL A 86 -28.21 -3.04 19.00
N PHE A 87 -29.28 -3.74 19.41
CA PHE A 87 -29.33 -4.50 20.66
C PHE A 87 -28.97 -5.98 20.48
N CYS A 88 -29.02 -6.50 19.25
CA CYS A 88 -28.80 -7.92 18.93
C CYS A 88 -27.46 -8.10 18.20
N SER A 89 -26.78 -9.23 18.44
CA SER A 89 -25.67 -9.66 17.59
C SER A 89 -26.17 -10.01 16.18
N VAL A 90 -25.24 -10.19 15.24
CA VAL A 90 -25.57 -10.67 13.88
C VAL A 90 -26.27 -12.04 13.94
N GLU A 91 -25.82 -12.92 14.84
CA GLU A 91 -26.34 -14.27 15.03
C GLU A 91 -27.75 -14.29 15.63
N ASP A 92 -28.05 -13.32 16.49
CA ASP A 92 -29.33 -13.16 17.16
C ASP A 92 -30.38 -12.45 16.28
N ASN A 93 -29.94 -11.72 15.25
CA ASN A 93 -30.82 -10.97 14.35
C ASN A 93 -31.12 -11.72 13.04
N ARG A 94 -31.57 -12.99 13.15
CA ARG A 94 -31.79 -13.88 12.00
C ARG A 94 -32.92 -13.44 11.07
N ASP A 95 -33.94 -12.80 11.62
CA ASP A 95 -35.09 -12.23 10.90
C ASP A 95 -34.82 -10.81 10.39
N ASN A 96 -33.61 -10.29 10.62
CA ASN A 96 -33.13 -9.02 10.10
C ASN A 96 -34.00 -7.81 10.52
N HIS A 97 -34.51 -7.82 11.75
CA HIS A 97 -35.33 -6.74 12.28
C HIS A 97 -34.49 -5.50 12.62
N PHE A 98 -35.16 -4.34 12.62
CA PHE A 98 -34.60 -3.08 13.12
C PHE A 98 -34.84 -2.94 14.62
N SER A 99 -34.00 -2.17 15.31
CA SER A 99 -34.03 -1.97 16.77
C SER A 99 -35.41 -1.61 17.34
N GLY A 100 -36.21 -0.82 16.60
CA GLY A 100 -37.56 -0.43 17.02
C GLY A 100 -38.56 -1.59 17.10
N ARG A 101 -38.34 -2.66 16.32
CA ARG A 101 -39.18 -3.87 16.25
C ARG A 101 -38.53 -5.08 16.96
N CYS A 102 -37.47 -4.87 17.73
CA CYS A 102 -36.82 -5.96 18.45
C CYS A 102 -37.77 -6.56 19.49
N SER A 103 -38.12 -7.84 19.32
CA SER A 103 -38.99 -8.59 20.22
C SER A 103 -38.28 -9.03 21.50
N ARG A 104 -36.96 -9.29 21.43
CA ARG A 104 -36.13 -9.67 22.58
C ARG A 104 -35.97 -8.52 23.60
N PHE A 105 -35.89 -7.29 23.11
CA PHE A 105 -35.79 -6.07 23.92
C PHE A 105 -36.98 -5.15 23.61
N SER A 106 -38.17 -5.59 24.04
CA SER A 106 -39.44 -4.93 23.70
C SER A 106 -39.70 -3.66 24.50
N ASP A 107 -39.23 -3.59 25.75
CA ASP A 107 -39.48 -2.45 26.63
C ASP A 107 -38.24 -1.52 26.78
N PRO A 108 -38.45 -0.24 27.11
CA PRO A 108 -37.36 0.72 27.27
C PRO A 108 -36.32 0.37 28.33
N VAL A 109 -36.70 -0.34 29.39
CA VAL A 109 -35.80 -0.70 30.50
C VAL A 109 -34.83 -1.79 30.04
N ALA A 110 -35.35 -2.85 29.42
CA ALA A 110 -34.52 -3.91 28.83
C ALA A 110 -33.57 -3.37 27.75
N ARG A 111 -34.03 -2.45 26.89
CA ARG A 111 -33.18 -1.78 25.90
C ARG A 111 -32.07 -0.96 26.55
N THR A 112 -32.37 -0.26 27.65
CA THR A 112 -31.38 0.54 28.38
C THR A 112 -30.32 -0.36 29.00
N ALA A 113 -30.72 -1.44 29.68
CA ALA A 113 -29.80 -2.42 30.25
C ALA A 113 -28.91 -3.03 29.17
N GLN A 114 -29.48 -3.43 28.03
CA GLN A 114 -28.70 -3.99 26.92
C GLN A 114 -27.75 -2.95 26.31
N ALA A 115 -28.17 -1.69 26.15
CA ALA A 115 -27.30 -0.63 25.67
C ALA A 115 -26.11 -0.40 26.60
N MET A 116 -26.29 -0.52 27.92
CA MET A 116 -25.20 -0.45 28.89
C MET A 116 -24.23 -1.63 28.77
N VAL A 117 -24.75 -2.86 28.63
CA VAL A 117 -23.93 -4.07 28.41
C VAL A 117 -23.09 -3.95 27.14
N LEU A 118 -23.67 -3.40 26.06
CA LEU A 118 -23.01 -3.18 24.79
C LEU A 118 -22.14 -1.91 24.75
N ARG A 119 -22.02 -1.19 25.89
CA ARG A 119 -21.30 0.09 25.99
C ARG A 119 -21.69 1.07 24.89
N LEU A 120 -22.99 1.31 24.77
CA LEU A 120 -23.55 2.28 23.86
C LEU A 120 -23.91 3.57 24.59
N CYS A 121 -23.71 4.70 23.93
CA CYS A 121 -24.20 5.98 24.41
C CYS A 121 -25.74 5.97 24.47
N LEU A 122 -26.31 6.19 25.64
CA LEU A 122 -27.78 6.15 25.82
C LEU A 122 -28.52 7.26 25.08
N LYS A 123 -27.83 8.31 24.64
CA LYS A 123 -28.41 9.43 23.86
C LYS A 123 -28.50 9.12 22.36
N CYS A 124 -27.49 8.46 21.78
CA CYS A 124 -27.40 8.27 20.32
C CYS A 124 -27.31 6.79 19.87
N LEU A 125 -27.15 5.84 20.80
CA LEU A 125 -26.93 4.41 20.57
C LEU A 125 -25.72 4.06 19.68
N LYS A 126 -24.77 4.97 19.56
CA LYS A 126 -23.43 4.70 18.98
C LYS A 126 -22.50 4.15 20.08
N PRO A 127 -21.33 3.61 19.72
CA PRO A 127 -20.31 3.22 20.71
C PRO A 127 -20.06 4.33 21.73
N GLU A 128 -19.75 3.93 22.97
CA GLU A 128 -19.53 4.82 24.10
C GLU A 128 -18.54 5.94 23.75
N HIS A 129 -18.90 7.15 24.18
CA HIS A 129 -18.12 8.37 23.99
C HIS A 129 -18.41 9.33 25.15
N GLY A 130 -17.63 10.41 25.28
CA GLY A 130 -17.80 11.41 26.34
C GLY A 130 -19.24 11.90 26.42
N ALA A 131 -19.83 11.89 27.63
CA ALA A 131 -21.24 12.22 27.84
C ALA A 131 -21.62 13.64 27.36
N GLU A 132 -20.66 14.55 27.43
CA GLU A 132 -20.75 15.96 27.00
C GLU A 132 -20.64 16.13 25.47
N ASP A 133 -19.99 15.18 24.78
CA ASP A 133 -19.86 15.21 23.32
C ASP A 133 -21.20 14.84 22.64
N CYS A 134 -22.10 14.19 23.38
CA CYS A 134 -23.40 13.78 22.87
C CYS A 134 -24.46 14.86 23.04
N ARG A 135 -24.72 15.57 21.94
CA ARG A 135 -25.77 16.62 21.87
C ARG A 135 -27.16 16.08 21.49
N MET A 136 -27.31 14.77 21.39
CA MET A 136 -28.59 14.14 21.02
C MET A 136 -29.57 14.20 22.20
N ARG A 137 -30.81 14.60 21.89
CA ARG A 137 -31.95 14.60 22.82
C ARG A 137 -33.11 13.81 22.25
N CYS A 138 -33.94 13.26 23.12
CA CYS A 138 -35.10 12.48 22.75
C CYS A 138 -36.12 13.36 22.02
N GLY A 139 -36.47 13.01 20.77
CA GLY A 139 -37.49 13.74 20.01
C GLY A 139 -38.90 13.65 20.61
N GLY A 140 -39.16 12.67 21.49
CA GLY A 140 -40.46 12.49 22.14
C GLY A 140 -40.66 13.36 23.38
N CYS A 141 -39.70 13.34 24.32
CA CYS A 141 -39.83 14.00 25.62
C CYS A 141 -38.76 15.08 25.89
N GLY A 142 -37.84 15.31 24.95
CA GLY A 142 -36.80 16.34 25.04
C GLY A 142 -35.64 16.07 26.01
N ARG A 143 -35.62 14.91 26.69
CA ARG A 143 -34.57 14.55 27.66
C ARG A 143 -33.38 13.84 27.02
N ASP A 144 -32.33 13.65 27.80
CA ASP A 144 -31.03 13.10 27.39
C ASP A 144 -31.03 11.57 27.23
N HIS A 145 -31.81 11.07 26.26
CA HIS A 145 -31.79 9.66 25.84
C HIS A 145 -32.24 9.51 24.38
N ASN A 146 -31.96 8.35 23.79
CA ASN A 146 -32.46 7.96 22.49
C ASN A 146 -33.96 7.63 22.56
N GLN A 147 -34.73 8.00 21.53
CA GLN A 147 -36.17 7.74 21.48
C GLN A 147 -36.55 6.27 21.74
N LEU A 148 -35.72 5.32 21.35
CA LEU A 148 -35.96 3.88 21.58
C LEU A 148 -35.91 3.48 23.06
N LEU A 149 -35.30 4.31 23.91
CA LEU A 149 -35.19 4.15 25.37
C LEU A 149 -36.22 5.00 26.12
N CYS A 150 -37.11 5.69 25.42
CA CYS A 150 -38.07 6.59 26.04
C CYS A 150 -39.22 5.82 26.68
N SER A 151 -39.42 5.97 28.00
CA SER A 151 -40.57 5.43 28.71
C SER A 151 -41.85 6.25 28.55
N SER A 152 -41.77 7.43 27.92
CA SER A 152 -42.96 8.25 27.64
C SER A 152 -43.73 7.65 26.46
N LYS A 153 -45.05 7.48 26.62
CA LYS A 153 -45.94 7.10 25.51
C LYS A 153 -45.71 8.07 24.34
N PRO A 154 -45.61 7.60 23.08
CA PRO A 154 -45.49 8.50 21.94
C PRO A 154 -46.69 9.45 21.95
N ARG A 155 -46.42 10.75 22.01
CA ARG A 155 -47.46 11.75 21.77
C ARG A 155 -47.99 11.47 20.36
N PRO A 156 -49.31 11.31 20.15
CA PRO A 156 -49.83 11.13 18.80
C PRO A 156 -49.40 12.34 17.99
N GLN A 157 -48.47 12.13 17.07
CA GLN A 157 -48.12 13.13 16.08
C GLN A 157 -49.39 13.27 15.24
N ALA A 158 -50.15 14.34 15.46
CA ALA A 158 -51.17 14.75 14.51
C ALA A 158 -50.48 14.81 13.16
N ALA A 159 -50.85 13.88 12.26
CA ALA A 159 -50.26 13.76 10.94
C ALA A 159 -50.60 15.01 10.14
N ALA A 160 -49.77 16.05 10.29
CA ALA A 160 -49.76 17.18 9.41
C ALA A 160 -49.22 16.67 8.06
N LYS A 161 -50.14 16.19 7.23
CA LYS A 161 -49.88 15.89 5.82
C LYS A 161 -49.26 17.13 5.20
N ARG A 162 -47.96 17.11 4.93
CA ARG A 162 -47.31 18.14 4.13
C ARG A 162 -47.90 18.06 2.71
N PRO A 163 -48.45 19.16 2.16
CA PRO A 163 -48.83 19.20 0.76
C PRO A 163 -47.56 19.04 -0.09
N ARG A 164 -47.66 18.20 -1.11
CA ARG A 164 -46.61 18.03 -2.12
C ARG A 164 -46.74 19.24 -3.07
N THR A 165 -45.79 20.17 -3.00
CA THR A 165 -45.53 21.17 -4.04
C THR A 165 -44.58 20.60 -5.06
#